data_AF-A0A1H0LW14-F1
#
_entry.id   AF-A0A1H0LW14-F1
#
_cell.length_a   1.000
_cell.length_b   1.000
_cell.length_c   1.000
_cell.angle_alpha   90.00
_cell.angle_beta   90.00
_cell.angle_gamma   90.00
#
_symmetry.space_group_name_H-M   'P 1'
#
loop_
_entity.id
_entity.type
_entity.pdbx_description
1 polymer ?
#
loop_
_entity_poly.entity_id
_entity_poly.type
_entity_poly.pdbx_seq_one_letter_code
_entity_poly.pdbx_strand_id
1 'polypeptide(L)'
;MHNNKNVPLRLLPAFILGLGLGLSPFADAEIMLYDKDETTFSTDGYINAFYVNSDVDRAGDQYDRRQSRVKMGFLPNYLGFNMTKQVDDLKLGDNLKLVAEYNQFQIEAHDTHAQNEDTDTFAVGAVLTW
;
A
#
# COMPACT_ATOMS: atom_id res chain seq x y z
N MET A 1 -12.48 47.30 13.80
CA MET A 1 -11.67 47.77 12.65
C MET A 1 -10.33 47.04 12.69
N HIS A 2 -9.78 46.76 11.49
CA HIS A 2 -8.57 45.99 11.12
C HIS A 2 -8.79 44.48 10.87
N ASN A 3 -8.31 43.86 9.79
CA ASN A 3 -8.34 44.18 8.36
C ASN A 3 -8.20 42.82 7.62
N ASN A 4 -8.89 42.72 6.50
CA ASN A 4 -9.00 41.62 5.54
C ASN A 4 -7.68 41.25 4.84
N LYS A 5 -7.39 39.95 4.66
CA LYS A 5 -6.71 39.40 3.47
C LYS A 5 -7.22 37.99 3.15
N ASN A 6 -8.22 37.93 2.27
CA ASN A 6 -8.57 36.73 1.51
C ASN A 6 -7.43 36.36 0.55
N VAL A 7 -6.90 35.14 0.64
CA VAL A 7 -6.06 34.56 -0.42
C VAL A 7 -6.71 33.26 -0.88
N PRO A 8 -7.28 33.20 -2.09
CA PRO A 8 -7.77 31.94 -2.66
C PRO A 8 -6.57 31.17 -3.21
N LEU A 9 -6.19 30.07 -2.55
CA LEU A 9 -5.18 29.15 -3.09
C LEU A 9 -5.83 28.30 -4.19
N ARG A 10 -5.90 28.88 -5.40
CA ARG A 10 -6.23 28.15 -6.64
C ARG A 10 -5.04 27.26 -7.03
N LEU A 11 -5.32 25.95 -7.13
CA LEU A 11 -4.75 24.96 -8.06
C LEU A 11 -3.33 25.22 -8.60
N LEU A 12 -2.37 24.44 -8.10
CA LEU A 12 -1.20 24.02 -8.87
C LEU A 12 -1.27 22.49 -9.06
N PRO A 13 -1.43 22.00 -10.31
CA PRO A 13 -1.29 20.60 -10.64
C PRO A 13 0.20 20.22 -10.77
N ALA A 14 0.48 18.92 -10.71
CA ALA A 14 1.77 18.27 -10.97
C ALA A 14 2.81 18.31 -9.82
N PHE A 15 2.63 17.39 -8.86
CA PHE A 15 3.75 16.80 -8.14
C PHE A 15 4.03 15.41 -8.74
N ILE A 16 4.55 15.40 -9.98
CA ILE A 16 5.25 14.26 -10.54
C ILE A 16 6.65 14.77 -10.81
N LEU A 17 7.63 14.35 -10.00
CA LEU A 17 9.03 14.10 -10.35
C LEU A 17 9.86 13.94 -9.06
N GLY A 18 10.42 12.74 -8.88
CA GLY A 18 11.72 12.61 -8.21
C GLY A 18 11.75 12.16 -6.75
N LEU A 19 10.93 11.19 -6.34
CA LEU A 19 11.35 10.31 -5.23
C LEU A 19 12.26 9.23 -5.80
N GLY A 20 13.49 9.62 -6.14
CA GLY A 20 14.62 8.70 -6.17
C GLY A 20 14.96 8.31 -4.73
N LEU A 21 14.04 7.61 -4.05
CA LEU A 21 14.38 6.92 -2.83
C LEU A 21 15.38 5.85 -3.25
N GLY A 22 16.60 5.95 -2.72
CA GLY A 22 17.51 4.82 -2.71
C GLY A 22 16.80 3.66 -2.03
N LEU A 23 16.18 2.81 -2.83
CA LEU A 23 15.74 1.51 -2.41
C LEU A 23 17.03 0.75 -2.14
N SER A 24 17.42 0.68 -0.86
CA SER A 24 18.25 -0.42 -0.41
C SER A 24 17.71 -1.69 -1.06
N PRO A 25 18.53 -2.54 -1.70
CA PRO A 25 18.01 -3.78 -2.26
C PRO A 25 17.31 -4.50 -1.11
N PHE A 26 15.98 -4.59 -1.19
CA PHE A 26 15.25 -5.55 -0.39
C PHE A 26 15.96 -6.86 -0.69
N ALA A 27 16.42 -7.57 0.34
CA ALA A 27 16.98 -8.89 0.12
C ALA A 27 15.98 -9.67 -0.72
N ASP A 28 16.36 -10.04 -1.95
CA ASP A 28 15.48 -10.75 -2.87
C ASP A 28 15.18 -12.11 -2.25
N ALA A 29 14.04 -12.21 -1.58
CA ALA A 29 13.48 -13.48 -1.11
C ALA A 29 12.82 -14.19 -2.30
N GLU A 30 13.59 -14.35 -3.38
CA GLU A 30 13.17 -15.10 -4.56
C GLU A 30 13.33 -16.59 -4.27
N ILE A 31 12.23 -17.31 -4.38
CA ILE A 31 12.17 -18.76 -4.30
C ILE A 31 12.19 -19.30 -5.72
N MET A 32 13.29 -19.96 -6.09
CA MET A 32 13.40 -20.70 -7.34
C MET A 32 12.47 -21.92 -7.30
N LEU A 33 11.49 -21.95 -8.21
CA LEU A 33 10.52 -23.03 -8.33
C LEU A 33 10.91 -24.02 -9.44
N TYR A 34 11.59 -23.53 -10.47
CA TYR A 34 12.07 -24.30 -11.60
C TYR A 34 13.37 -23.69 -12.14
N ASP A 35 14.35 -24.53 -12.42
CA ASP A 35 15.62 -24.15 -13.03
C ASP A 35 16.16 -25.34 -13.83
N LYS A 36 15.78 -25.42 -15.11
CA LYS A 36 16.23 -26.45 -16.06
C LYS A 36 16.18 -25.93 -17.48
N ASP A 37 17.04 -26.49 -18.34
CA ASP A 37 17.02 -26.25 -19.79
C ASP A 37 16.96 -24.75 -20.14
N GLU A 38 17.80 -23.98 -19.45
CA GLU A 38 17.91 -22.52 -19.58
C GLU A 38 16.60 -21.75 -19.35
N THR A 39 15.64 -22.38 -18.68
CA THR A 39 14.35 -21.82 -18.31
C THR A 39 14.27 -21.76 -16.79
N THR A 40 13.95 -20.58 -16.27
CA THR A 40 13.71 -20.38 -14.85
C THR A 40 12.26 -19.98 -14.61
N PHE A 41 11.71 -20.49 -13.51
CA PHE A 41 10.49 -19.98 -12.91
C PHE A 41 10.75 -19.76 -11.42
N SER A 42 10.40 -18.59 -10.93
CA SER A 42 10.58 -18.24 -9.54
C SER A 42 9.41 -17.41 -9.02
N THR A 43 9.29 -17.36 -7.70
CA THR A 43 8.32 -16.51 -7.03
C THR A 43 8.99 -15.69 -5.96
N ASP A 44 8.57 -14.45 -5.84
CA ASP A 44 8.95 -13.55 -4.77
C ASP A 44 7.69 -12.94 -4.18
N GLY A 45 7.82 -12.25 -3.05
CA GLY A 45 6.68 -11.56 -2.49
C GLY A 45 7.05 -10.81 -1.24
N TYR A 46 6.24 -9.80 -0.96
CA TYR A 46 6.37 -9.02 0.26
C TYR A 46 4.96 -8.75 0.78
N ILE A 47 4.70 -9.19 2.01
CA ILE A 47 3.42 -9.03 2.69
C ILE A 47 3.69 -8.33 4.02
N ASN A 48 2.92 -7.30 4.31
CA ASN A 48 2.97 -6.54 5.53
C ASN A 48 1.55 -6.30 6.06
N ALA A 49 1.42 -6.29 7.38
CA ALA A 49 0.17 -5.98 8.07
C ALA A 49 0.49 -5.25 9.37
N PHE A 50 -0.21 -4.15 9.62
CA PHE A 50 -0.01 -3.30 10.79
C PHE A 50 -1.31 -3.21 11.58
N TYR A 51 -1.21 -3.46 12.88
CA TYR A 51 -2.27 -3.12 13.82
C TYR A 51 -2.01 -1.73 14.41
N VAL A 52 -3.01 -0.87 14.36
CA VAL A 52 -2.94 0.50 14.88
C VAL A 52 -4.15 0.71 15.78
N ASN A 53 -3.87 1.14 17.02
CA ASN A 53 -4.88 1.65 17.91
C ASN A 53 -4.59 3.14 18.17
N SER A 54 -5.62 3.97 18.16
CA SER A 54 -5.50 5.39 18.41
C SER A 54 -6.66 5.85 19.27
N ASP A 55 -6.33 6.73 20.21
CA ASP A 55 -7.28 7.40 21.08
C ASP A 55 -7.14 8.90 20.82
N VAL A 56 -8.26 9.57 20.59
CA VAL A 56 -8.27 10.98 20.23
C VAL A 56 -9.21 11.71 21.19
N ASP A 57 -8.60 12.41 22.14
CA ASP A 57 -9.28 13.33 23.04
C ASP A 57 -9.35 14.71 22.41
N ARG A 58 -10.56 15.26 22.22
CA ARG A 58 -10.73 16.63 21.71
C ARG A 58 -11.42 17.49 22.76
N ALA A 59 -10.78 18.60 23.14
CA ALA A 59 -11.35 19.53 24.12
C ALA A 59 -12.71 20.09 23.64
N GLY A 60 -13.77 19.79 24.40
CA GLY A 60 -15.17 20.13 24.14
C GLY A 60 -16.00 18.87 23.85
N ASP A 61 -17.14 18.72 24.56
CA ASP A 61 -18.00 17.52 24.75
C ASP A 61 -18.58 16.84 23.49
N GLN A 62 -17.93 16.84 22.33
CA GLN A 62 -18.57 16.34 21.11
C GLN A 62 -17.86 15.23 20.35
N TYR A 63 -16.55 15.00 20.48
CA TYR A 63 -15.88 14.04 19.59
C TYR A 63 -14.64 13.36 20.18
N ASP A 64 -14.80 12.61 21.26
CA ASP A 64 -13.80 11.61 21.65
C ASP A 64 -14.00 10.35 20.80
N ARG A 65 -12.92 9.85 20.21
CA ARG A 65 -12.96 8.73 19.27
C ARG A 65 -11.86 7.74 19.56
N ARG A 66 -12.25 6.50 19.83
CA ARG A 66 -11.33 5.37 19.86
C ARG A 66 -11.37 4.65 18.53
N GLN A 67 -10.20 4.45 17.94
CA GLN A 67 -10.07 3.80 16.65
C GLN A 67 -9.12 2.61 16.74
N SER A 68 -9.58 1.46 16.24
CA SER A 68 -8.75 0.27 16.02
C SER A 68 -8.72 -0.04 14.54
N ARG A 69 -7.55 -0.41 14.04
CA ARG A 69 -7.35 -0.61 12.61
C ARG A 69 -6.32 -1.69 12.30
N VAL A 70 -6.67 -2.60 11.41
CA VAL A 70 -5.71 -3.43 10.67
C VAL A 70 -5.51 -2.77 9.32
N LYS A 71 -4.27 -2.41 8.99
CA LYS A 71 -3.91 -1.87 7.68
C LYS A 71 -2.80 -2.68 7.04
N MET A 72 -2.97 -3.01 5.76
CA MET A 72 -1.86 -3.46 4.93
C MET A 72 -1.02 -2.29 4.36
N GLY A 73 -1.33 -1.03 4.73
CA GLY A 73 -0.38 0.09 4.73
C GLY A 73 0.18 0.57 3.38
N PHE A 74 1.10 1.54 3.43
CA PHE A 74 1.76 2.18 2.25
C PHE A 74 2.90 1.34 1.64
N LEU A 75 3.33 0.28 2.33
CA LEU A 75 4.36 -0.60 1.80
C LEU A 75 3.72 -1.58 0.81
N PRO A 76 4.34 -1.85 -0.35
CA PRO A 76 3.77 -2.75 -1.35
C PRO A 76 3.35 -4.09 -0.72
N ASN A 77 2.18 -4.62 -1.07
CA ASN A 77 1.81 -5.99 -0.73
C ASN A 77 1.66 -6.74 -2.05
N TYR A 78 2.58 -7.65 -2.35
CA TYR A 78 2.53 -8.35 -3.61
C TYR A 78 3.07 -9.77 -3.55
N LEU A 79 2.61 -10.57 -4.50
CA LEU A 79 3.17 -11.87 -4.85
C LEU A 79 3.59 -11.79 -6.32
N GLY A 80 4.87 -12.02 -6.59
CA GLY A 80 5.46 -12.01 -7.92
C GLY A 80 5.71 -13.41 -8.45
N PHE A 81 5.53 -13.57 -9.74
CA PHE A 81 5.95 -14.74 -10.51
C PHE A 81 6.85 -14.27 -11.63
N ASN A 82 8.05 -14.83 -11.70
CA ASN A 82 9.06 -14.50 -12.68
C ASN A 82 9.31 -15.71 -13.57
N MET A 83 9.41 -15.47 -14.88
CA MET A 83 9.84 -16.46 -15.84
C MET A 83 10.98 -15.90 -16.66
N THR A 84 12.06 -16.65 -16.83
CA THR A 84 13.10 -16.31 -17.81
C THR A 84 13.45 -17.51 -18.67
N LYS A 85 13.84 -17.27 -19.91
CA LYS A 85 14.29 -18.31 -20.85
C LYS A 85 15.39 -17.77 -21.75
N GLN A 86 16.49 -18.51 -21.86
CA GLN A 86 17.50 -18.25 -22.87
C GLN A 86 17.05 -18.81 -24.23
N VAL A 87 17.29 -18.05 -25.29
CA VAL A 87 17.09 -18.42 -26.68
C VAL A 87 18.27 -17.88 -27.48
N ASP A 88 19.17 -18.77 -27.90
CA ASP A 88 20.46 -18.40 -28.51
C ASP A 88 21.21 -17.39 -27.61
N ASP A 89 21.56 -16.22 -28.13
CA ASP A 89 22.22 -15.14 -27.37
C ASP A 89 21.24 -14.22 -26.62
N LEU A 90 19.92 -14.44 -26.73
CA LEU A 90 18.88 -13.58 -26.14
C LEU A 90 18.28 -14.18 -24.87
N LYS A 91 18.25 -13.40 -23.78
CA LYS A 91 17.50 -13.72 -22.55
C LYS A 91 16.13 -13.05 -22.61
N LEU A 92 15.08 -13.85 -22.68
CA LEU A 92 13.69 -13.41 -22.61
C LEU A 92 13.16 -13.60 -21.19
N GLY A 93 12.27 -12.72 -20.75
CA GLY A 93 11.61 -12.86 -19.45
C GLY A 93 10.28 -12.15 -19.38
N ASP A 94 9.49 -12.53 -18.39
CA ASP A 94 8.20 -11.92 -18.06
C ASP A 94 8.03 -11.94 -16.53
N ASN A 95 7.25 -11.00 -16.01
CA ASN A 95 6.94 -10.86 -14.59
C ASN A 95 5.46 -10.51 -14.40
N LEU A 96 4.79 -11.33 -13.61
CA LEU A 96 3.42 -11.10 -13.15
C LEU A 96 3.44 -10.78 -11.65
N LYS A 97 2.90 -9.62 -11.27
CA LYS A 97 2.70 -9.22 -9.88
C LYS A 97 1.22 -9.14 -9.54
N LEU A 98 0.82 -9.87 -8.51
CA LEU A 98 -0.49 -9.77 -7.90
C LEU A 98 -0.38 -8.88 -6.67
N VAL A 99 -1.23 -7.85 -6.59
CA VAL A 99 -1.27 -6.90 -5.48
C VAL A 99 -2.61 -7.06 -4.77
N ALA A 100 -2.58 -7.18 -3.45
CA ALA A 100 -3.79 -7.27 -2.65
C ALA A 100 -3.66 -6.44 -1.37
N GLU A 101 -4.73 -5.75 -1.02
CA GLU A 101 -4.80 -4.92 0.17
C GLU A 101 -6.10 -5.20 0.92
N TYR A 102 -5.98 -5.46 2.22
CA TYR A 102 -7.11 -5.56 3.14
C TYR A 102 -6.94 -4.54 4.27
N ASN A 103 -7.99 -3.77 4.52
CA ASN A 103 -8.05 -2.84 5.63
C ASN A 103 -9.37 -2.99 6.36
N GLN A 104 -9.30 -3.05 7.69
CA GLN A 104 -10.47 -3.04 8.56
C GLN A 104 -10.30 -1.94 9.60
N PHE A 105 -11.33 -1.12 9.79
CA PHE A 105 -11.36 -0.12 10.86
C PHE A 105 -12.68 -0.12 11.61
N GLN A 106 -12.56 0.06 12.91
CA GLN A 106 -13.67 0.25 13.83
C GLN A 106 -13.48 1.58 14.56
N ILE A 107 -14.55 2.37 14.63
CA ILE A 107 -14.59 3.66 15.31
C ILE A 107 -15.70 3.61 16.35
N GLU A 108 -15.33 3.80 17.61
CA GLU A 108 -16.26 3.87 18.73
C GLU A 108 -16.30 5.31 19.26
N ALA A 109 -17.51 5.89 19.35
CA ALA A 109 -17.72 7.22 19.89
C ALA A 109 -17.96 7.16 21.40
N HIS A 110 -17.31 8.05 22.16
CA HIS A 110 -17.54 8.16 23.60
C HIS A 110 -18.81 8.99 23.87
N ASP A 111 -19.76 8.38 24.59
CA ASP A 111 -20.88 9.03 25.29
C ASP A 111 -21.89 9.90 24.51
N THR A 112 -21.96 9.80 23.18
CA THR A 112 -23.07 10.36 22.40
C THR A 112 -23.62 9.29 21.46
N HIS A 113 -24.94 9.27 21.21
CA HIS A 113 -25.62 8.40 20.21
C HIS A 113 -25.15 8.58 18.75
N ALA A 114 -23.99 9.20 18.54
CA ALA A 114 -23.32 9.39 17.27
C ALA A 114 -22.71 8.07 16.79
N GLN A 115 -23.50 7.34 15.98
CA GLN A 115 -23.10 6.39 14.95
C GLN A 115 -21.69 5.78 15.11
N ASN A 116 -21.60 4.63 15.80
CA ASN A 116 -20.44 3.76 15.66
C ASN A 116 -20.32 3.34 14.18
N GLU A 117 -19.10 3.35 13.65
CA GLU A 117 -18.83 3.05 12.25
C GLU A 117 -17.82 1.91 12.17
N ASP A 118 -18.28 0.80 11.60
CA ASP A 118 -17.44 -0.34 11.23
C ASP A 118 -17.31 -0.33 9.70
N THR A 119 -16.08 -0.48 9.20
CA THR A 119 -15.83 -0.54 7.76
C THR A 119 -14.74 -1.54 7.44
N ASP A 120 -15.08 -2.43 6.51
CA ASP A 120 -14.17 -3.40 5.91
C ASP A 120 -13.91 -3.01 4.46
N THR A 121 -12.66 -3.03 4.04
CA THR A 121 -12.25 -2.70 2.67
C THR A 121 -11.29 -3.76 2.15
N PHE A 122 -11.60 -4.29 0.97
CA PHE A 122 -10.74 -5.21 0.22
C PHE A 122 -10.49 -4.67 -1.18
N ALA A 123 -9.24 -4.68 -1.61
CA ALA A 123 -8.81 -4.28 -2.95
C ALA A 123 -7.82 -5.31 -3.50
N VAL A 124 -7.89 -5.57 -4.81
CA VAL A 124 -7.00 -6.50 -5.52
C VAL A 124 -6.69 -5.96 -6.91
N GLY A 125 -5.49 -6.25 -7.41
CA GLY A 125 -5.03 -5.87 -8.73
C GLY A 125 -3.92 -6.78 -9.26
N ALA A 126 -3.62 -6.65 -10.54
CA ALA A 126 -2.53 -7.37 -11.20
C ALA A 126 -1.75 -6.43 -12.11
N VAL A 127 -0.43 -6.63 -12.18
CA VAL A 127 0.48 -5.91 -13.06
C VAL A 127 1.29 -6.96 -13.82
N LEU A 128 1.33 -6.85 -15.15
CA LEU A 128 2.13 -7.70 -16.02
C LEU A 128 3.20 -6.85 -16.71
N THR A 129 4.44 -7.32 -16.72
CA THR A 129 5.59 -6.63 -17.34
C THR A 129 6.48 -7.63 -18.06
N TRP A 130 6.74 -7.39 -19.35
CA TRP A 130 7.56 -8.21 -20.24
C TRP A 130 8.68 -7.38 -20.89
#